data_AF-A0A7V2ATQ6-F1
#
_entry.id   AF-A0A7V2ATQ6-F1
#
_cell.length_a   1.000
_cell.length_b   1.000
_cell.length_c   1.000
_cell.angle_alpha   90.00
_cell.angle_beta   90.00
_cell.angle_gamma   90.00
#
_symmetry.space_group_name_H-M   'P 1'
#
loop_
_entity.id
_entity.type
_entity.pdbx_description
1 polymer ?
#
loop_
_entity_poly.entity_id
_entity_poly.type
_entity_poly.pdbx_seq_one_letter_code
_entity_poly.pdbx_strand_id
1 'polypeptide(L)' 'MSGNDSRKTVRTFAAASFLNDLGSDMIYPIWPLFVTVYLGADMAVLGLVDGLGEAVVSISKAVSGFLSDRLGKRKV' A
#
# COMPACT_ATOMS: atom_id res chain seq x y z
N MET A 1 16.81 28.24 2.24
CA MET A 1 15.85 27.99 1.13
C MET A 1 14.88 29.15 1.03
N SER A 2 14.70 29.70 -0.16
CA SER A 2 13.74 30.80 -0.40
C SER A 2 12.31 30.29 -0.16
N GLY A 3 11.47 31.08 0.52
CA GLY A 3 10.11 30.68 0.91
C GLY A 3 9.19 30.29 -0.26
N ASN A 4 9.56 30.64 -1.49
CA ASN A 4 8.82 30.28 -2.71
C ASN A 4 9.11 28.85 -3.20
N ASP A 5 10.30 28.31 -2.95
CA ASP A 5 10.69 26.95 -3.38
C ASP A 5 10.03 25.88 -2.50
N SER A 6 9.83 26.19 -1.22
CA SER A 6 9.10 25.32 -0.29
C SER A 6 7.63 25.17 -0.69
N ARG A 7 6.95 26.28 -1.06
CA ARG A 7 5.54 26.22 -1.53
C ARG A 7 5.37 25.43 -2.82
N LYS A 8 6.30 25.53 -3.76
CA LYS A 8 6.27 24.73 -5.01
C LYS A 8 6.45 23.26 -4.71
N THR A 9 7.43 22.91 -3.86
CA THR A 9 7.69 21.52 -3.45
C THR A 9 6.47 20.91 -2.77
N VAL A 10 5.88 21.60 -1.79
CA VAL A 10 4.67 21.14 -1.10
C VAL A 10 3.51 20.95 -2.08
N ARG A 11 3.30 21.86 -3.02
CA ARG A 11 2.25 21.72 -4.03
C ARG A 11 2.47 20.52 -4.95
N THR A 12 3.70 20.29 -5.39
CA THR A 12 4.03 19.14 -6.24
C THR A 12 3.85 17.82 -5.50
N PHE A 13 4.35 17.70 -4.26
CA PHE A 13 4.15 16.51 -3.45
C PHE A 13 2.68 16.30 -3.06
N ALA A 14 1.93 17.37 -2.76
CA ALA A 14 0.51 17.27 -2.47
C ALA A 14 -0.29 16.74 -3.66
N ALA A 15 0.00 17.24 -4.87
CA ALA A 15 -0.63 16.72 -6.09
C ALA A 15 -0.24 15.26 -6.36
N ALA A 16 1.03 14.90 -6.19
CA ALA A 16 1.50 13.53 -6.38
C ALA A 16 0.87 12.55 -5.36
N SER A 17 0.81 12.93 -4.08
CA SER A 17 0.15 12.14 -3.03
C SER A 17 -1.34 12.00 -3.32
N PHE A 18 -2.02 13.10 -3.66
CA PHE A 18 -3.45 13.05 -3.98
C PHE A 18 -3.75 12.08 -5.12
N LEU A 19 -2.97 12.10 -6.19
CA LEU A 19 -3.14 11.17 -7.31
C LEU A 19 -2.81 9.72 -6.93
N ASN A 20 -1.78 9.52 -6.11
CA ASN A 20 -1.43 8.19 -5.60
C ASN A 20 -2.55 7.62 -4.74
N ASP A 21 -3.01 8.38 -3.76
CA ASP A 21 -4.01 7.96 -2.77
C ASP A 21 -5.37 7.75 -3.44
N LEU A 22 -5.75 8.64 -4.37
CA LEU A 22 -6.96 8.46 -5.18
C LEU A 22 -6.91 7.13 -5.96
N GLY A 23 -5.77 6.82 -6.58
CA GLY A 23 -5.61 5.58 -7.35
C GLY A 23 -5.61 4.33 -6.46
N SER A 24 -4.87 4.35 -5.35
CA SER A 24 -4.79 3.21 -4.43
C SER A 24 -6.12 2.95 -3.73
N ASP A 25 -6.82 4.01 -3.32
CA ASP A 25 -8.03 3.85 -2.50
C ASP A 25 -9.23 3.36 -3.32
N MET A 26 -9.23 3.63 -4.63
CA MET A 26 -10.24 3.10 -5.56
C MET A 26 -10.22 1.57 -5.64
N ILE A 27 -9.09 0.92 -5.35
CA ILE A 27 -8.96 -0.54 -5.47
C ILE A 27 -9.64 -1.27 -4.30
N TYR A 28 -9.66 -0.69 -3.10
CA TYR A 28 -10.26 -1.32 -1.91
C TYR A 28 -11.69 -1.83 -2.10
N PRO A 29 -12.64 -1.05 -2.68
CA PRO A 29 -13.98 -1.57 -2.93
C PRO A 29 -14.04 -2.53 -4.13
N ILE A 30 -13.14 -2.40 -5.10
CA ILE A 30 -13.14 -3.21 -6.32
C ILE A 30 -12.76 -4.66 -5.99
N TRP A 31 -11.83 -4.88 -5.08
CA TRP A 31 -11.36 -6.24 -4.74
C TRP A 31 -12.47 -7.16 -4.19
N PRO A 32 -13.23 -6.79 -3.14
CA PRO A 32 -14.33 -7.60 -2.65
C PRO A 32 -15.45 -7.78 -3.68
N LEU A 33 -15.77 -6.72 -4.45
CA LEU A 33 -16.76 -6.78 -5.52
C LEU A 33 -16.35 -7.79 -6.60
N PHE A 34 -15.09 -7.80 -6.99
CA PHE A 34 -14.57 -8.75 -7.99
C PHE A 34 -14.69 -10.21 -7.51
N VAL A 35 -14.26 -10.47 -6.27
CA VAL A 35 -14.26 -11.82 -5.69
C VAL A 35 -15.67 -12.35 -5.45
N THR A 36 -16.59 -11.50 -5.02
CA THR A 36 -17.96 -11.93 -4.68
C THR A 36 -18.90 -11.94 -5.88
N VAL A 37 -18.81 -10.95 -6.77
CA VAL A 37 -19.75 -10.79 -7.89
C VAL A 37 -19.30 -11.54 -9.14
N TYR A 38 -18.02 -11.44 -9.51
CA TYR A 38 -17.53 -12.02 -10.77
C TYR A 38 -16.99 -13.44 -10.58
N LEU A 39 -16.24 -13.68 -9.50
CA LEU A 39 -15.74 -15.02 -9.17
C LEU A 39 -16.79 -15.87 -8.43
N GLY A 40 -17.84 -15.25 -7.87
CA GLY A 40 -18.93 -15.95 -7.17
C GLY A 40 -18.50 -16.61 -5.87
N ALA A 41 -17.34 -16.22 -5.30
CA ALA A 41 -16.86 -16.76 -4.04
C ALA A 41 -17.62 -16.14 -2.86
N ASP A 42 -17.76 -16.89 -1.77
CA ASP A 42 -18.38 -16.38 -0.56
C ASP A 42 -17.41 -15.50 0.26
N MET A 43 -17.95 -14.84 1.28
CA MET A 43 -17.15 -13.99 2.18
C MET A 43 -16.13 -14.77 3.00
N ALA A 44 -16.34 -16.08 3.23
CA ALA A 44 -15.40 -16.91 3.96
C ALA A 44 -14.12 -17.15 3.15
N VAL A 45 -14.25 -17.43 1.86
CA VAL A 45 -13.12 -17.55 0.93
C VAL A 45 -12.37 -16.24 0.79
N LEU A 46 -13.07 -15.11 0.64
CA LEU A 46 -12.43 -13.78 0.61
C LEU A 46 -11.61 -13.52 1.89
N GLY A 47 -12.20 -13.75 3.06
CA GLY A 47 -11.52 -13.57 4.34
C GLY A 47 -10.30 -14.50 4.51
N LEU A 48 -10.38 -15.74 4.01
CA LEU A 48 -9.24 -16.66 4.02
C LEU A 48 -8.10 -16.15 3.15
N VAL A 49 -8.39 -15.69 1.92
CA VAL A 49 -7.38 -15.18 0.99
C VAL A 49 -6.74 -13.91 1.52
N ASP A 50 -7.52 -12.95 2.00
CA ASP A 50 -7.01 -11.71 2.57
C ASP A 50 -6.19 -11.99 3.84
N GLY A 51 -6.63 -12.90 4.70
CA GLY A 51 -5.89 -13.30 5.90
C GLY A 51 -4.55 -13.97 5.58
N LEU A 52 -4.52 -14.87 4.59
CA LEU A 52 -3.27 -15.48 4.11
C LEU A 52 -2.35 -14.44 3.48
N GLY A 53 -2.90 -13.51 2.69
CA GLY A 53 -2.17 -12.39 2.12
C GLY A 53 -1.50 -11.53 3.19
N GLU A 54 -2.27 -11.13 4.21
CA GLU A 54 -1.76 -10.32 5.32
C GLU A 54 -0.68 -11.07 6.13
N ALA A 55 -0.84 -12.38 6.33
CA ALA A 55 0.17 -13.20 6.97
C ALA A 55 1.49 -13.23 6.17
N VAL A 56 1.41 -13.42 4.86
CA VAL A 56 2.59 -13.39 3.96
C VAL A 56 3.25 -12.01 3.98
N VAL A 57 2.45 -10.94 3.91
CA VAL A 57 2.94 -9.56 3.97
C VAL A 57 3.62 -9.28 5.31
N SER A 58 3.03 -9.71 6.43
CA SER A 58 3.58 -9.55 7.77
C SER A 58 4.92 -10.25 7.92
N ILE A 59 5.01 -11.51 7.50
CA ILE A 59 6.27 -12.28 7.49
C ILE A 59 7.30 -11.58 6.60
N SER A 60 6.91 -11.14 5.40
CA SER A 60 7.80 -10.44 4.48
C SER A 60 8.35 -9.14 5.06
N LYS A 61 7.51 -8.35 5.75
CA LYS A 61 7.92 -7.14 6.46
C LYS A 61 8.92 -7.46 7.57
N ALA A 62 8.68 -8.50 8.36
CA ALA A 62 9.59 -8.92 9.43
C ALA A 62 10.97 -9.36 8.88
N VAL A 63 10.97 -10.18 7.83
CA VAL A 63 12.22 -10.65 7.18
C VAL A 63 12.96 -9.49 6.51
N SER A 64 12.24 -8.64 5.77
CA SER A 64 12.81 -7.47 5.10
C SER A 64 13.39 -6.48 6.11
N GLY A 65 12.69 -6.23 7.23
CA GLY A 65 13.18 -5.39 8.32
C GLY A 65 14.46 -5.94 8.94
N PHE A 66 14.48 -7.23 9.32
CA PHE A 66 15.68 -7.87 9.86
C PHE A 66 16.87 -7.82 8.89
N LEU A 67 16.63 -8.08 7.60
CA LEU A 67 17.67 -8.02 6.58
C LEU A 67 18.18 -6.60 6.37
N SER A 68 17.27 -5.61 6.33
CA SER A 68 17.59 -4.19 6.19
C SER A 68 18.45 -3.71 7.38
N ASP A 69 18.07 -4.07 8.60
CA ASP A 69 18.81 -3.70 9.81
C ASP A 69 20.20 -4.34 9.84
N ARG A 70 20.33 -5.59 9.41
CA ARG A 70 21.63 -6.30 9.35
C ARG A 70 22.57 -5.74 8.29
N LEU A 71 22.05 -5.25 7.17
CA LEU A 71 22.84 -4.66 6.08
C LEU A 71 23.33 -3.24 6.39
N GLY A 72 22.74 -2.55 7.38
CA GLY A 72 23.18 -1.24 7.85
C GLY A 72 23.05 -0.09 6.84
N LYS A 73 22.65 -0.36 5.60
CA LYS A 73 22.40 0.63 4.54
C LYS A 73 20.92 1.02 4.58
N ARG A 74 20.56 1.88 5.53
CA ARG A 74 19.25 2.55 5.53
C ARG A 74 19.20 3.49 4.33
N LYS A 75 18.53 3.10 3.26
CA LYS A 75 18.14 4.05 2.21
C LYS A 75 16.91 4.78 2.74
N VAL A 76 17.14 6.02 3.16
CA VAL A 76 16.07 7.00 3.46
C VAL A 76 15.21 7.18 2.21
#